data_AF-A0A1I0FVP5-F1
#
_entry.id   AF-A0A1I0FVP5-F1
#
_cell.length_a   1.000
_cell.length_b   1.000
_cell.length_c   1.000
_cell.angle_alpha   90.00
_cell.angle_beta   90.00
_cell.angle_gamma   90.00
#
_symmetry.space_group_name_H-M   'P 1'
#
loop_
_entity.id
_entity.type
_entity.pdbx_description
1 polymer ?
#
loop_
_entity_poly.entity_id
_entity_poly.type
_entity_poly.pdbx_seq_one_letter_code
_entity_poly.pdbx_strand_id
1 'polypeptide(L)'
;MFKKYKSILTLSIIIVLLPIIINFILLIKTPIPVAENNDWISFFGGYIGGVTTLLGVWFTIDYYRKKDEEERNKADEKARLSLMPYFKVVNLDSLPQYYKEVFFSCIDSTGMMTTLTSPFMIKNVGLGTAVDVNFLYLTNFDWNADSLRLTLAVKDEEHIELNIQIPEDGIGGNTLWLTINYADLLGNKYEQAISLRINLSVQVERYYIAVVGTLPPRLLEKS
;
A
#
# COMPACT_ATOMS: atom_id res chain seq x y z
N MET A 1 20.36 4.12 16.23
CA MET A 1 20.69 2.98 17.13
C MET A 1 21.82 3.28 18.11
N PHE A 2 23.00 3.78 17.67
CA PHE A 2 24.18 4.03 18.52
C PHE A 2 23.98 4.99 19.73
N LYS A 3 23.09 6.00 19.64
CA LYS A 3 22.85 6.94 20.76
C LYS A 3 22.19 6.27 21.98
N LYS A 4 21.28 5.31 21.78
CA LYS A 4 20.60 4.61 22.90
C LYS A 4 21.59 3.75 23.71
N TYR A 5 22.46 3.01 23.02
CA TYR A 5 23.48 2.16 23.67
C TYR A 5 24.54 2.99 24.41
N LYS A 6 24.91 4.16 23.89
CA LYS A 6 25.86 5.07 24.56
C LYS A 6 25.30 5.62 25.89
N SER A 7 24.03 6.02 25.93
CA SER A 7 23.38 6.47 27.17
C SER A 7 23.22 5.37 28.21
N ILE A 8 22.88 4.14 27.79
CA ILE A 8 22.77 2.99 28.69
C ILE A 8 24.14 2.64 29.29
N LEU A 9 25.20 2.61 28.47
CA LEU A 9 26.56 2.35 28.93
C LEU A 9 27.04 3.40 29.94
N THR A 10 26.71 4.67 29.70
CA THR A 10 27.10 5.78 30.60
C THR A 10 26.37 5.67 31.94
N LEU A 11 25.09 5.29 31.93
CA LEU A 11 24.31 5.06 33.14
C LEU A 11 24.86 3.87 33.96
N SER A 12 25.22 2.77 33.30
CA SER A 12 25.84 1.61 33.97
C SER A 12 27.19 1.95 34.61
N ILE A 13 28.02 2.75 33.94
CA ILE A 13 29.32 3.20 34.49
C ILE A 13 29.11 4.08 35.74
N ILE A 14 28.13 4.97 35.72
CA ILE A 14 27.80 5.82 36.87
C ILE A 14 27.33 4.96 38.05
N ILE A 15 26.45 3.98 37.82
CA ILE A 15 25.95 3.10 38.89
C ILE A 15 27.09 2.32 39.57
N VAL A 16 28.14 1.93 38.83
CA VAL A 16 29.29 1.20 39.38
C VAL A 16 30.32 2.12 40.04
N LEU A 17 30.55 3.32 39.50
CA LEU A 17 31.54 4.26 40.03
C LEU A 17 31.06 5.00 41.28
N LEU A 18 29.75 5.26 41.41
CA LEU A 18 29.18 6.05 42.49
C LEU A 18 29.43 5.41 43.88
N PRO A 19 29.28 4.08 44.08
CA PRO A 19 29.67 3.39 45.33
C PRO A 19 31.16 3.48 45.64
N ILE A 20 32.02 3.39 44.62
CA ILE A 20 33.48 3.46 44.77
C ILE A 20 33.89 4.86 45.22
N ILE A 21 33.30 5.90 44.63
CA ILE A 21 33.53 7.30 44.98
C ILE A 21 33.04 7.58 46.41
N ILE A 22 31.85 7.09 46.77
CA ILE A 22 31.32 7.25 48.14
C ILE A 22 32.24 6.56 49.15
N ASN A 23 32.69 5.32 48.89
CA ASN A 23 33.62 4.62 49.78
C ASN A 23 34.95 5.39 49.97
N PHE A 24 35.46 6.01 48.89
CA PHE A 24 36.65 6.86 48.96
C PHE A 24 36.41 8.14 49.79
N ILE A 25 35.24 8.76 49.69
CA ILE A 25 34.88 9.94 50.48
C ILE A 25 34.78 9.60 51.98
N LEU A 26 34.31 8.39 52.33
CA LEU A 26 34.18 7.93 53.72
C LEU A 26 35.51 7.61 54.39
N LEU A 27 36.56 7.27 53.63
CA LEU A 27 37.91 7.06 54.14
C LEU A 27 38.62 8.37 54.54
N ILE A 28 38.12 9.52 54.10
CA ILE A 28 38.65 10.83 54.48
C ILE A 28 38.11 11.19 55.86
N LYS A 29 39.00 11.38 56.84
CA LYS A 29 38.64 11.83 58.20
C LYS A 29 37.97 13.20 58.12
N THR A 30 36.65 13.22 58.21
CA THR A 30 35.86 14.45 58.25
C THR A 30 35.56 14.83 59.71
N PRO A 31 35.47 16.12 60.03
CA PRO A 31 35.18 16.60 61.40
C PRO A 31 33.70 16.42 61.80
N ILE A 32 32.88 15.80 60.95
CA ILE A 32 31.45 15.58 61.14
C ILE A 32 31.25 14.07 61.30
N PRO A 33 30.57 13.57 62.35
CA PRO A 33 30.33 12.14 62.50
C PRO A 33 29.51 11.63 61.31
N VAL A 34 30.12 10.76 60.52
CA VAL A 34 29.47 10.10 59.38
C VAL A 34 28.87 8.77 59.87
N ALA A 35 27.66 8.46 59.42
CA ALA A 35 26.82 7.35 59.88
C ALA A 35 27.54 5.99 59.94
N GLU A 36 27.12 5.12 60.88
CA GLU A 36 27.72 3.81 61.14
C GLU A 36 27.65 2.88 59.90
N ASN A 37 28.59 1.94 59.81
CA ASN A 37 28.78 1.06 58.64
C ASN A 37 27.52 0.33 58.14
N ASN A 38 26.52 0.12 59.01
CA ASN A 38 25.29 -0.60 58.67
C ASN A 38 24.26 0.25 57.91
N ASP A 39 24.29 1.58 58.05
CA ASP A 39 23.32 2.49 57.42
C ASP A 39 23.51 2.57 55.89
N TRP A 40 24.73 2.31 55.43
CA TRP A 40 25.10 2.33 54.00
C TRP A 40 24.42 1.23 53.20
N ILE A 41 24.26 0.03 53.79
CA ILE A 41 23.62 -1.10 53.11
C ILE A 41 22.16 -0.76 52.81
N SER A 42 21.45 -0.16 53.78
CA SER A 42 20.07 0.29 53.63
C SER A 42 19.95 1.42 52.60
N PHE A 43 20.89 2.37 52.60
CA PHE A 43 20.93 3.46 51.62
C PHE A 43 21.13 2.95 50.18
N PHE A 44 22.14 2.11 49.94
CA PHE A 44 22.41 1.57 48.60
C PHE A 44 21.32 0.62 48.13
N GLY A 45 20.74 -0.19 49.02
CA GLY A 45 19.58 -1.03 48.71
C GLY A 45 18.37 -0.20 48.25
N GLY A 46 18.08 0.89 48.95
CA GLY A 46 17.02 1.83 48.56
C GLY A 46 17.30 2.53 47.24
N TYR A 47 18.55 2.99 47.02
CA TYR A 47 18.96 3.63 45.77
C TYR A 47 18.86 2.69 44.56
N ILE A 48 19.42 1.48 44.66
CA ILE A 48 19.36 0.47 43.59
C ILE A 48 17.91 0.04 43.35
N GLY A 49 17.12 -0.16 44.40
CA GLY A 49 15.70 -0.49 44.28
C GLY A 49 14.91 0.61 43.56
N GLY A 50 15.16 1.88 43.88
CA GLY A 50 14.56 3.03 43.21
C GLY A 50 14.92 3.12 41.73
N VAL A 51 16.20 3.01 41.38
CA VAL A 51 16.67 3.00 39.98
C VAL A 51 16.09 1.82 39.20
N THR A 52 16.08 0.63 39.80
CA THR A 52 15.50 -0.58 39.19
C THR A 52 14.02 -0.41 38.91
N THR A 53 13.28 0.19 39.85
CA THR A 53 11.85 0.49 39.68
C THR A 53 11.61 1.44 38.51
N LEU A 54 12.37 2.53 38.42
CA LEU A 54 12.25 3.50 37.32
C LEU A 54 12.58 2.88 35.96
N LEU A 55 13.62 2.03 35.90
CA LEU A 55 13.96 1.29 34.68
C LEU A 55 12.85 0.31 34.28
N GLY A 56 12.27 -0.40 35.25
CA GLY A 56 11.14 -1.30 35.04
C GLY A 56 9.95 -0.56 34.43
N VAL A 57 9.53 0.55 35.05
CA VAL A 57 8.43 1.39 34.56
C VAL A 57 8.73 1.92 33.15
N TRP A 58 9.95 2.42 32.91
CA TRP A 58 10.35 2.90 31.59
C TRP A 58 10.28 1.82 30.52
N PHE A 59 10.76 0.62 30.83
CA PHE A 59 10.69 -0.53 29.92
C PHE A 59 9.24 -0.92 29.62
N THR A 60 8.40 -0.97 30.65
CA THR A 60 6.97 -1.26 30.50
C THR A 60 6.28 -0.24 29.61
N ILE A 61 6.52 1.06 29.79
CA ILE A 61 5.95 2.12 28.94
C ILE A 61 6.43 1.99 27.49
N ASP A 62 7.72 1.75 27.25
CA ASP A 62 8.23 1.59 25.88
C ASP A 62 7.65 0.35 25.18
N TYR A 63 7.48 -0.75 25.93
CA TYR A 63 6.85 -1.97 25.43
C TYR A 63 5.39 -1.73 25.02
N TYR A 64 4.58 -1.14 25.90
CA TYR A 64 3.18 -0.84 25.59
C TYR A 64 3.04 0.16 24.45
N ARG A 65 3.88 1.19 24.38
CA ARG A 65 3.86 2.15 23.27
C ARG A 65 4.06 1.47 21.91
N LYS A 66 5.06 0.57 21.82
CA LYS A 66 5.33 -0.17 20.58
C LYS A 66 4.18 -1.13 20.24
N LYS A 67 3.65 -1.81 21.24
CA LYS A 67 2.52 -2.72 21.06
C LYS A 67 1.27 -1.98 20.55
N ASP A 68 0.95 -0.84 21.15
CA ASP A 68 -0.18 0.00 20.73
C ASP A 68 0.01 0.53 19.30
N GLU A 69 1.24 0.92 18.94
CA GLU A 69 1.56 1.35 17.57
C GLU A 69 1.40 0.20 16.57
N GLU A 70 1.86 -1.01 16.89
CA GLU A 70 1.65 -2.20 16.07
C GLU A 70 0.16 -2.57 15.93
N GLU A 71 -0.61 -2.50 17.01
CA GLU A 71 -2.04 -2.79 16.99
C GLU A 71 -2.81 -1.76 16.17
N ARG A 72 -2.48 -0.47 16.30
CA ARG A 72 -3.04 0.59 15.46
C ARG A 72 -2.72 0.36 13.98
N ASN A 73 -1.46 0.10 13.65
CA ASN A 73 -1.06 -0.17 12.27
C ASN A 73 -1.80 -1.39 11.68
N LYS A 74 -2.01 -2.45 12.46
CA LYS A 74 -2.79 -3.63 12.04
C LYS A 74 -4.28 -3.31 11.89
N ALA A 75 -4.85 -2.49 12.78
CA ALA A 75 -6.24 -2.07 12.70
C ALA A 75 -6.48 -1.20 11.46
N ASP A 76 -5.60 -0.25 11.19
CA ASP A 76 -5.65 0.63 10.02
C ASP A 76 -5.53 -0.18 8.72
N GLU A 77 -4.60 -1.13 8.68
CA GLU A 77 -4.43 -2.00 7.51
C GLU A 77 -5.67 -2.90 7.30
N LYS A 78 -6.25 -3.43 8.37
CA LYS A 78 -7.48 -4.20 8.29
C LYS A 78 -8.66 -3.36 7.81
N ALA A 79 -8.78 -2.12 8.31
CA ALA A 79 -9.80 -1.18 7.86
C ALA A 79 -9.64 -0.88 6.37
N ARG A 80 -8.41 -0.58 5.92
CA ARG A 80 -8.09 -0.38 4.50
C ARG A 80 -8.48 -1.58 3.64
N LEU A 81 -8.07 -2.79 4.01
CA LEU A 81 -8.40 -4.01 3.27
C LEU A 81 -9.91 -4.30 3.25
N SER A 82 -10.63 -3.94 4.31
CA SER A 82 -12.10 -4.10 4.37
C SER A 82 -12.88 -3.11 3.51
N LEU A 83 -12.23 -2.04 3.05
CA LEU A 83 -12.81 -1.00 2.20
C LEU A 83 -12.13 -0.94 0.82
N MET A 84 -11.28 -1.90 0.49
CA MET A 84 -10.57 -1.90 -0.77
C MET A 84 -11.54 -2.22 -1.93
N PRO A 85 -11.70 -1.32 -2.91
CA PRO A 85 -12.44 -1.62 -4.12
C PRO A 85 -11.69 -2.65 -4.98
N TYR A 86 -12.43 -3.38 -5.81
CA TYR A 86 -11.85 -4.32 -6.76
C TYR A 86 -12.73 -4.37 -7.99
N PHE A 87 -12.15 -4.14 -9.16
CA PHE A 87 -12.89 -4.19 -10.40
C PHE A 87 -12.77 -5.53 -11.09
N LYS A 88 -13.92 -6.07 -11.48
CA LYS A 88 -14.03 -7.16 -12.43
C LYS A 88 -14.50 -6.59 -13.76
N VAL A 89 -13.79 -6.94 -14.83
CA VAL A 89 -14.15 -6.50 -16.18
C VAL A 89 -14.66 -7.68 -16.97
N VAL A 90 -15.80 -7.48 -17.63
CA VAL A 90 -16.47 -8.46 -18.45
C VAL A 90 -16.64 -7.86 -19.83
N ASN A 91 -16.15 -8.56 -20.85
CA ASN A 91 -16.37 -8.17 -22.23
C ASN A 91 -17.81 -8.48 -22.64
N LEU A 92 -18.49 -7.50 -23.26
CA LEU A 92 -19.88 -7.64 -23.68
C LEU A 92 -20.02 -8.13 -25.13
N ASP A 93 -18.93 -8.24 -25.90
CA ASP A 93 -18.98 -8.70 -27.31
C ASP A 93 -19.44 -10.16 -27.44
N SER A 94 -19.37 -10.93 -26.34
CA SER A 94 -19.94 -12.27 -26.26
C SER A 94 -21.48 -12.29 -26.25
N LEU A 95 -22.13 -11.14 -26.02
CA LEU A 95 -23.59 -11.00 -26.02
C LEU A 95 -24.06 -10.49 -27.39
N PRO A 96 -24.99 -11.19 -28.08
CA PRO A 96 -25.43 -10.82 -29.43
C PRO A 96 -25.96 -9.38 -29.58
N GLN A 97 -26.46 -8.79 -28.48
CA GLN A 97 -27.00 -7.42 -28.41
C GLN A 97 -25.94 -6.31 -28.52
N TYR A 98 -24.69 -6.59 -28.14
CA TYR A 98 -23.62 -5.58 -28.03
C TYR A 98 -22.58 -5.68 -29.15
N TYR A 99 -22.87 -6.47 -30.19
CA TYR A 99 -22.00 -6.61 -31.34
C TYR A 99 -21.96 -5.30 -32.14
N LYS A 100 -20.92 -4.49 -31.93
CA LYS A 100 -20.70 -3.24 -32.66
C LYS A 100 -19.60 -3.47 -33.70
N GLU A 101 -19.96 -3.41 -34.97
CA GLU A 101 -18.99 -3.31 -36.05
C GLU A 101 -18.30 -1.95 -35.97
N VAL A 102 -17.00 -1.93 -35.71
CA VAL A 102 -16.23 -0.71 -35.92
C VAL A 102 -14.96 -1.07 -36.68
N PHE A 103 -14.99 -0.76 -37.98
CA PHE A 103 -13.81 -0.71 -38.85
C PHE A 103 -13.73 0.70 -39.41
N PHE A 104 -12.76 1.46 -38.91
CA PHE A 104 -12.24 2.63 -39.63
C PHE A 104 -10.78 2.32 -39.94
N SER A 105 -10.47 2.16 -41.23
CA SER A 105 -9.09 2.22 -41.69
C SER A 105 -8.76 3.68 -41.95
N CYS A 106 -7.74 4.20 -41.25
CA CYS A 106 -7.12 5.46 -41.63
C CYS A 106 -5.67 5.18 -42.07
N ILE A 107 -5.21 5.95 -43.05
CA ILE A 107 -3.83 5.90 -43.52
C ILE A 107 -3.08 6.99 -42.75
N ASP A 108 -2.10 6.59 -41.94
CA ASP A 108 -1.14 7.51 -41.35
C ASP A 108 0.25 7.28 -41.96
N SER A 109 1.21 8.14 -41.63
CA SER A 109 2.62 8.10 -42.04
C SER A 109 3.36 6.79 -41.76
N THR A 110 2.77 5.89 -40.95
CA THR A 110 3.33 4.57 -40.56
C THR A 110 2.65 3.36 -41.24
N GLY A 111 1.53 3.54 -41.94
CA GLY A 111 0.78 2.43 -42.58
C GLY A 111 -0.73 2.52 -42.38
N MET A 112 -1.45 1.43 -42.68
CA MET A 112 -2.89 1.33 -42.42
C MET A 112 -3.13 1.03 -40.94
N MET A 113 -3.90 1.89 -40.27
CA MET A 113 -4.31 1.72 -38.87
C MET A 113 -5.77 1.29 -38.82
N THR A 114 -6.06 0.28 -38.02
CA THR A 114 -7.41 -0.21 -37.72
C THR A 114 -7.80 0.22 -36.31
N THR A 115 -8.92 0.94 -36.18
CA THR A 115 -9.51 1.23 -34.86
C THR A 115 -10.49 0.13 -34.47
N LEU A 116 -10.24 -0.52 -33.35
CA LEU A 116 -11.10 -1.51 -32.72
C LEU A 116 -11.83 -0.89 -31.54
N THR A 117 -13.16 -0.79 -31.63
CA THR A 117 -14.03 -0.37 -30.53
C THR A 117 -14.66 -1.59 -29.90
N SER A 118 -14.47 -1.77 -28.59
CA SER A 118 -15.05 -2.91 -27.86
C SER A 118 -15.74 -2.43 -26.57
N PRO A 119 -17.04 -2.71 -26.39
CA PRO A 119 -17.76 -2.44 -25.15
C PRO A 119 -17.39 -3.43 -24.03
N PHE A 120 -17.10 -2.87 -22.86
CA PHE A 120 -16.88 -3.61 -21.63
C PHE A 120 -17.82 -3.15 -20.53
N MET A 121 -18.20 -4.09 -19.66
CA MET A 121 -18.80 -3.79 -18.38
C MET A 121 -17.75 -3.92 -17.30
N ILE A 122 -17.63 -2.90 -16.47
CA ILE A 122 -16.81 -2.91 -15.27
C ILE A 122 -17.73 -2.99 -14.07
N LYS A 123 -17.43 -3.90 -13.16
CA LYS A 123 -18.18 -4.08 -11.91
C LYS A 123 -17.25 -3.94 -10.72
N ASN A 124 -17.62 -3.12 -9.74
CA ASN A 124 -16.95 -3.13 -8.45
C ASN A 124 -17.43 -4.35 -7.65
N VAL A 125 -16.59 -5.38 -7.54
CA VAL A 125 -16.81 -6.57 -6.73
C VAL A 125 -16.01 -6.56 -5.42
N GLY A 126 -15.35 -5.44 -5.12
CA GLY A 126 -14.66 -5.21 -3.86
C GLY A 126 -15.61 -4.94 -2.69
N LEU A 127 -15.04 -4.63 -1.53
CA LEU A 127 -15.80 -4.40 -0.30
C LEU A 127 -16.03 -2.91 -0.01
N GLY A 128 -15.36 -2.01 -0.72
CA GLY A 128 -15.55 -0.57 -0.57
C GLY A 128 -15.87 0.15 -1.88
N THR A 129 -16.24 1.41 -1.71
CA THR A 129 -16.60 2.32 -2.82
C THR A 129 -15.33 2.88 -3.45
N ALA A 130 -15.26 2.83 -4.77
CA ALA A 130 -14.22 3.50 -5.54
C ALA A 130 -14.68 4.90 -5.91
N VAL A 131 -13.81 5.88 -5.74
CA VAL A 131 -13.99 7.27 -6.17
C VAL A 131 -12.86 7.67 -7.12
N ASP A 132 -13.08 8.71 -7.92
CA ASP A 132 -12.11 9.24 -8.89
C ASP A 132 -11.52 8.14 -9.79
N VAL A 133 -12.37 7.26 -10.28
CA VAL A 133 -11.96 6.19 -11.19
C VAL A 133 -11.43 6.83 -12.48
N ASN A 134 -10.32 6.31 -13.02
CA ASN A 134 -9.71 6.79 -14.25
C ASN A 134 -9.21 5.59 -15.04
N PHE A 135 -9.44 5.60 -16.35
CA PHE A 135 -9.03 4.52 -17.23
C PHE A 135 -7.83 4.97 -18.05
N LEU A 136 -6.74 4.21 -17.92
CA LEU A 136 -5.55 4.36 -18.74
C LEU A 136 -5.39 3.09 -19.56
N TYR A 137 -5.28 3.21 -20.87
CA TYR A 137 -4.94 2.07 -21.71
C TYR A 137 -3.67 2.36 -22.50
N LEU A 138 -2.84 1.33 -22.60
CA LEU A 138 -1.63 1.33 -23.41
C LEU A 138 -1.95 0.70 -24.76
N THR A 139 -1.90 1.50 -25.81
CA THR A 139 -1.70 0.97 -27.17
C THR A 139 -0.21 1.09 -27.49
N ASN A 140 0.30 0.28 -28.43
CA ASN A 140 1.71 0.35 -28.85
C ASN A 140 2.12 1.72 -29.45
N PHE A 141 1.20 2.70 -29.55
CA PHE A 141 1.39 3.93 -30.31
C PHE A 141 1.01 5.24 -29.61
N ASP A 142 0.29 5.24 -28.49
CA ASP A 142 0.23 6.39 -27.58
C ASP A 142 -0.51 6.06 -26.27
N TRP A 143 -0.25 6.84 -25.22
CA TRP A 143 -1.08 6.82 -24.01
C TRP A 143 -2.32 7.66 -24.24
N ASN A 144 -3.48 7.02 -24.37
CA ASN A 144 -4.74 7.74 -24.35
C ASN A 144 -5.41 7.50 -22.99
N ALA A 145 -5.74 8.60 -22.32
CA ALA A 145 -6.28 8.60 -20.97
C ALA A 145 -7.69 9.17 -21.01
N ASP A 146 -8.69 8.30 -20.91
CA ASP A 146 -10.06 8.74 -20.68
C ASP A 146 -10.27 8.83 -19.16
N SER A 147 -10.16 10.06 -18.66
CA SER A 147 -10.46 10.38 -17.26
C SER A 147 -11.98 10.52 -17.08
N LEU A 148 -12.64 9.45 -16.64
CA LEU A 148 -14.07 9.49 -16.30
C LEU A 148 -14.22 9.56 -14.78
N ARG A 149 -14.40 10.76 -14.20
CA ARG A 149 -14.60 10.91 -12.74
C ARG A 149 -15.89 10.24 -12.29
N LEU A 150 -15.80 8.96 -12.01
CA LEU A 150 -16.89 8.11 -11.56
C LEU A 150 -16.72 7.77 -10.09
N THR A 151 -17.86 7.56 -9.45
CA THR A 151 -17.95 6.88 -8.16
C THR A 151 -18.68 5.56 -8.38
N LEU A 152 -18.05 4.45 -8.02
CA LEU A 152 -18.61 3.11 -8.17
C LEU A 152 -18.72 2.46 -6.79
N ALA A 153 -19.94 2.43 -6.25
CA ALA A 153 -20.24 1.74 -5.01
C ALA A 153 -20.12 0.22 -5.18
N VAL A 154 -20.20 -0.50 -4.07
CA VAL A 154 -20.09 -1.96 -4.08
C VAL A 154 -21.23 -2.56 -4.90
N LYS A 155 -20.89 -3.41 -5.86
CA LYS A 155 -21.78 -4.04 -6.87
C LYS A 155 -22.26 -3.12 -7.99
N ASP A 156 -21.91 -1.83 -7.99
CA ASP A 156 -22.20 -0.97 -9.13
C ASP A 156 -21.48 -1.47 -10.37
N GLU A 157 -22.14 -1.26 -11.51
CA GLU A 157 -21.71 -1.67 -12.84
C GLU A 157 -21.72 -0.43 -13.74
N GLU A 158 -20.68 -0.28 -14.55
CA GLU A 158 -20.57 0.80 -15.52
C GLU A 158 -20.12 0.25 -16.86
N HIS A 159 -20.68 0.82 -17.94
CA HIS A 159 -20.37 0.43 -19.30
C HIS A 159 -19.34 1.41 -19.88
N ILE A 160 -18.23 0.87 -20.40
CA ILE A 160 -17.20 1.65 -21.07
C ILE A 160 -17.00 1.13 -22.49
N GLU A 161 -16.66 2.03 -23.42
CA GLU A 161 -16.22 1.67 -24.77
C GLU A 161 -14.71 1.92 -24.87
N LEU A 162 -13.92 0.86 -25.10
CA LEU A 162 -12.49 1.01 -25.36
C LEU A 162 -12.26 1.16 -26.87
N ASN A 163 -11.59 2.24 -27.25
CA ASN A 163 -11.19 2.52 -28.62
C ASN A 163 -9.69 2.30 -28.76
N ILE A 164 -9.28 1.28 -29.50
CA ILE A 164 -7.89 0.85 -29.61
C ILE A 164 -7.44 0.96 -31.06
N GLN A 165 -6.39 1.75 -31.33
CA GLN A 165 -5.79 1.87 -32.65
C GLN A 165 -4.62 0.89 -32.79
N ILE A 166 -4.62 0.09 -33.85
CA ILE A 166 -3.66 -0.98 -34.08
C ILE A 166 -3.23 -0.98 -35.55
N PRO A 167 -1.94 -1.11 -35.87
CA PRO A 167 -1.51 -1.27 -37.26
C PRO A 167 -1.97 -2.62 -37.83
N GLU A 168 -2.32 -2.63 -39.12
CA GLU A 168 -2.97 -3.76 -39.80
C GLU A 168 -2.11 -5.05 -39.81
N ASP A 169 -0.80 -4.91 -39.77
CA ASP A 169 0.18 -6.00 -39.74
C ASP A 169 0.39 -6.61 -38.34
N GLY A 170 -0.15 -5.99 -37.28
CA GLY A 170 0.08 -6.34 -35.87
C GLY A 170 -1.13 -6.90 -35.12
N ILE A 171 -2.22 -7.29 -35.79
CA ILE A 171 -3.51 -7.54 -35.12
C ILE A 171 -3.59 -8.93 -34.42
N GLY A 172 -2.69 -9.86 -34.73
CA GLY A 172 -2.75 -11.24 -34.23
C GLY A 172 -1.99 -11.51 -32.92
N GLY A 173 -2.69 -11.80 -31.82
CA GLY A 173 -2.11 -12.42 -30.62
C GLY A 173 -1.48 -11.48 -29.59
N ASN A 174 -1.59 -10.17 -29.79
CA ASN A 174 -1.07 -9.18 -28.86
C ASN A 174 -1.90 -9.12 -27.56
N THR A 175 -1.19 -9.03 -26.44
CA THR A 175 -1.78 -8.80 -25.11
C THR A 175 -1.67 -7.31 -24.78
N LEU A 176 -2.80 -6.69 -24.51
CA LEU A 176 -2.91 -5.29 -24.10
C LEU A 176 -3.18 -5.21 -22.60
N TRP A 177 -2.83 -4.08 -21.98
CA TRP A 177 -3.11 -3.82 -20.58
C TRP A 177 -4.02 -2.61 -20.45
N LEU A 178 -5.17 -2.82 -19.83
CA LEU A 178 -6.05 -1.77 -19.33
C LEU A 178 -5.72 -1.54 -17.86
N THR A 179 -5.33 -0.32 -17.52
CA THR A 179 -5.02 0.10 -16.15
C THR A 179 -6.15 0.99 -15.63
N ILE A 180 -6.67 0.64 -14.45
CA ILE A 180 -7.70 1.41 -13.76
C ILE A 180 -7.05 2.04 -12.52
N ASN A 181 -7.05 3.36 -12.45
CA ASN A 181 -6.63 4.11 -11.27
C ASN A 181 -7.84 4.62 -10.52
N TYR A 182 -7.84 4.55 -9.20
CA TYR A 182 -8.97 5.00 -8.37
C TYR A 182 -8.52 5.24 -6.94
N ALA A 183 -9.38 5.87 -6.14
CA ALA A 183 -9.19 6.00 -4.70
C ALA A 183 -10.32 5.32 -3.92
N ASP A 184 -10.07 4.98 -2.66
CA ASP A 184 -11.13 4.61 -1.72
C ASP A 184 -11.65 5.84 -0.96
N LEU A 185 -12.70 5.66 -0.16
CA LEU A 185 -13.29 6.74 0.67
C LEU A 185 -12.35 7.26 1.77
N LEU A 186 -11.28 6.53 2.09
CA LEU A 186 -10.26 6.98 3.04
C LEU A 186 -9.17 7.80 2.33
N GLY A 187 -9.21 7.91 1.00
CA GLY A 187 -8.25 8.66 0.19
C GLY A 187 -7.02 7.85 -0.23
N ASN A 188 -6.97 6.54 0.04
CA ASN A 188 -5.87 5.71 -0.47
C ASN A 188 -6.03 5.51 -1.97
N LYS A 189 -4.93 5.59 -2.72
CA LYS A 189 -4.93 5.47 -4.19
C LYS A 189 -4.46 4.10 -4.63
N TYR A 190 -5.13 3.56 -5.63
CA TYR A 190 -4.93 2.21 -6.14
C TYR A 190 -4.78 2.21 -7.65
N GLU A 191 -4.07 1.19 -8.13
CA GLU A 191 -3.92 0.84 -9.54
C GLU A 191 -4.31 -0.63 -9.73
N GLN A 192 -5.13 -0.91 -10.73
CA GLN A 192 -5.48 -2.27 -11.10
C GLN A 192 -5.27 -2.50 -12.60
N ALA A 193 -4.45 -3.48 -12.96
CA ALA A 193 -4.18 -3.83 -14.34
C ALA A 193 -4.97 -5.07 -14.78
N ILE A 194 -5.54 -4.99 -15.97
CA ILE A 194 -6.36 -6.03 -16.61
C ILE A 194 -5.71 -6.39 -17.93
N SER A 195 -5.45 -7.68 -18.13
CA SER A 195 -4.92 -8.18 -19.39
C SER A 195 -6.05 -8.44 -20.38
N LEU A 196 -5.92 -7.83 -21.54
CA LEU A 196 -6.80 -7.97 -22.69
C LEU A 196 -6.05 -8.69 -23.81
N ARG A 197 -6.74 -9.50 -24.59
CA ARG A 197 -6.17 -10.15 -25.77
C ARG A 197 -7.05 -9.92 -26.97
N ILE A 198 -6.43 -9.53 -28.07
CA ILE A 198 -7.13 -9.41 -29.35
C ILE A 198 -7.09 -10.76 -30.03
N ASN A 199 -8.26 -11.22 -30.44
CA ASN A 199 -8.44 -12.48 -31.14
C ASN A 199 -9.13 -12.22 -32.48
N LEU A 200 -8.82 -13.05 -33.48
CA LEU A 200 -9.56 -13.13 -34.74
C LEU A 200 -10.55 -14.28 -34.66
N SER A 201 -11.84 -14.00 -34.77
CA SER A 201 -12.86 -15.02 -34.93
C SER A 201 -12.92 -15.46 -36.38
N VAL A 202 -12.53 -16.71 -36.65
CA VAL A 202 -12.58 -17.31 -38.00
C VAL A 202 -14.03 -17.52 -38.47
N GLN A 203 -14.99 -17.69 -37.55
CA GLN A 203 -16.40 -17.89 -37.90
C GLN A 203 -17.09 -16.60 -38.38
N VAL A 204 -16.61 -15.44 -37.93
CA VAL A 204 -17.23 -14.14 -38.21
C VAL A 204 -16.29 -13.21 -38.98
N GLU A 205 -15.08 -13.68 -39.31
CA GLU A 205 -13.99 -12.93 -39.95
C GLU A 205 -13.72 -11.56 -39.29
N ARG A 206 -13.77 -11.52 -37.95
CA ARG A 206 -13.72 -10.27 -37.18
C ARG A 206 -12.81 -10.36 -35.97
N TYR A 207 -12.16 -9.24 -35.66
CA TYR A 207 -11.40 -9.08 -34.43
C TYR A 207 -12.32 -8.76 -33.25
N TYR A 208 -11.99 -9.31 -32.10
CA TYR A 208 -12.65 -8.99 -30.83
C TYR A 208 -11.64 -8.99 -29.70
N ILE A 209 -11.95 -8.29 -28.61
CA ILE A 209 -11.10 -8.23 -27.44
C ILE A 209 -11.66 -9.15 -26.36
N ALA A 210 -10.83 -10.04 -25.83
CA ALA A 210 -11.17 -10.87 -24.69
C ALA A 210 -10.43 -10.40 -23.44
N VAL A 211 -11.12 -10.39 -22.29
CA VAL A 211 -10.46 -10.27 -20.99
C VAL A 211 -9.79 -11.61 -20.67
N VAL A 212 -8.48 -11.59 -20.46
CA VAL A 212 -7.69 -12.79 -20.14
C VAL A 212 -7.53 -12.94 -18.64
N GLY A 213 -7.32 -11.84 -17.93
CA GLY A 213 -7.09 -11.86 -16.50
C GLY A 213 -7.10 -10.49 -15.87
N THR A 214 -7.12 -10.49 -14.54
CA THR A 214 -7.16 -9.26 -13.73
C THR A 214 -6.17 -9.42 -12.60
N LEU A 215 -5.23 -8.48 -12.49
CA LEU A 215 -4.28 -8.43 -11.38
C LEU A 215 -4.96 -7.83 -10.14
N PRO A 216 -4.51 -8.20 -8.92
CA PRO A 216 -5.01 -7.57 -7.71
C PRO A 216 -4.66 -6.07 -7.69
N PRO A 217 -5.48 -5.22 -7.04
CA PRO A 217 -5.17 -3.82 -6.83
C PRO A 217 -3.84 -3.63 -6.10
N ARG A 218 -3.02 -2.72 -6.63
CA ARG A 218 -1.76 -2.27 -6.01
C ARG A 218 -1.98 -0.91 -5.37
N LEU A 219 -1.58 -0.77 -4.10
CA LEU A 219 -1.57 0.52 -3.42
C LEU A 219 -0.47 1.41 -4.02
N LEU A 220 -0.84 2.60 -4.48
CA LEU A 220 0.09 3.61 -5.00
C LEU A 220 0.50 4.59 -3.90
N GLU A 221 -0.48 5.10 -3.16
CA GLU A 221 -0.29 6.16 -2.16
C GLU A 221 -1.25 5.93 -0.99
N LYS A 222 -0.73 6.01 0.23
CA LYS A 222 -1.52 5.95 1.46
C LYS A 222 -1.84 7.38 1.91
N SER A 223 -3.10 7.64 2.29
CA SER A 223 -3.54 8.92 2.85
C SER A 223 -2.81 9.28 4.14
#